data_AF-A0A4S2RIU5-F1
#
_entry.id   AF-A0A4S2RIU5-F1
#
_cell.length_a   1.000
_cell.length_b   1.000
_cell.length_c   1.000
_cell.angle_alpha   90.00
_cell.angle_beta   90.00
_cell.angle_gamma   90.00
#
_symmetry.space_group_name_H-M   'P 1'
#
loop_
_entity.id
_entity.type
_entity.pdbx_description
1 polymer ?
#
loop_
_entity_poly.entity_id
_entity_poly.type
_entity_poly.pdbx_seq_one_letter_code
_entity_poly.pdbx_strand_id
1 'polypeptide(L)'
;GLYKTSSNLTTLFVGAKIGDELYEELESALLVSDAGVDATQFLLDALKKKVKDEKLTEADQVRQALRTLLIDMLRPLQKPLVLGRHQPLVMMIAGVNGAGKTTTIGKLAKHLQAHDQSVLLAAGDTFRAAAREQLTIWGERNNITVISQESGDPAAVAYDAVHSATAR
;
A
#
# COMPACT_ATOMS: atom_id res chain seq x y z
N GLY A 1 -9.95 -7.04 3.71
CA GLY A 1 -8.58 -6.70 4.14
C GLY A 1 -8.57 -6.20 5.57
N LEU A 2 -9.19 -5.05 5.83
CA LEU A 2 -9.07 -4.35 7.13
C LEU A 2 -10.11 -4.75 8.20
N TYR A 3 -10.90 -5.80 7.98
CA TYR A 3 -12.05 -6.13 8.83
C TYR A 3 -11.69 -6.29 10.31
N LYS A 4 -10.59 -6.99 10.63
CA LYS A 4 -10.16 -7.20 12.02
C LYS A 4 -9.79 -5.88 12.70
N THR A 5 -8.97 -5.06 12.04
CA THR A 5 -8.58 -3.72 12.52
C THR A 5 -9.80 -2.82 12.69
N SER A 6 -10.71 -2.77 11.71
CA SER A 6 -11.92 -1.95 11.80
C SER A 6 -12.88 -2.43 12.88
N SER A 7 -13.01 -3.75 13.07
CA SER A 7 -13.85 -4.33 14.10
C SER A 7 -13.34 -3.93 15.48
N ASN A 8 -12.05 -4.13 15.74
CA ASN A 8 -11.43 -3.80 17.03
C ASN A 8 -11.59 -2.32 17.37
N LEU A 9 -11.37 -1.41 16.42
CA LEU A 9 -11.54 0.03 16.66
C LEU A 9 -13.01 0.43 16.84
N THR A 10 -13.95 -0.21 16.12
CA THR A 10 -15.36 0.15 16.18
C THR A 10 -16.00 -0.28 17.51
N THR A 11 -15.61 -1.44 18.05
CA THR A 11 -16.15 -1.97 19.30
C THR A 11 -15.84 -1.08 20.50
N LEU A 12 -14.71 -0.37 20.49
CA LEU A 12 -14.32 0.56 21.57
C LEU A 12 -15.33 1.69 21.78
N PHE A 13 -16.06 2.09 20.74
CA PHE A 13 -17.00 3.21 20.83
C PHE A 13 -18.43 2.78 21.16
N VAL A 14 -18.70 1.48 21.32
CA VAL A 14 -20.06 0.97 21.60
C VAL A 14 -20.35 1.08 23.10
N GLY A 15 -21.17 2.06 23.49
CA GLY A 15 -21.57 2.26 24.89
C GLY A 15 -20.47 2.85 25.78
N ALA A 16 -19.33 3.23 25.20
CA ALA A 16 -18.24 3.85 25.93
C ALA A 16 -18.60 5.26 26.40
N LYS A 17 -18.13 5.62 27.59
CA LYS A 17 -18.16 6.99 28.09
C LYS A 17 -16.89 7.70 27.64
N ILE A 18 -17.01 8.97 27.29
CA ILE A 18 -15.84 9.81 26.98
C ILE A 18 -15.09 10.05 28.29
N GLY A 19 -13.85 9.56 28.36
CA GLY A 19 -12.99 9.65 29.54
C GLY A 19 -11.61 9.08 29.26
N ASP A 20 -10.74 9.09 30.26
CA ASP A 20 -9.34 8.66 30.12
C ASP A 20 -9.24 7.18 29.70
N GLU A 21 -10.10 6.32 30.23
CA GLU A 21 -10.19 4.89 29.87
C GLU A 21 -10.40 4.67 28.36
N LEU A 22 -11.29 5.44 27.72
CA LEU A 22 -11.51 5.36 26.26
C LEU A 22 -10.25 5.71 25.48
N TYR A 23 -9.47 6.70 25.95
CA TYR A 23 -8.23 7.10 25.27
C TYR A 23 -7.12 6.07 25.45
N GLU A 24 -7.01 5.44 26.61
CA GLU A 24 -6.05 4.35 26.88
C GLU A 24 -6.36 3.10 26.04
N GLU A 25 -7.64 2.73 25.93
CA GLU A 25 -8.06 1.62 25.07
C GLU A 25 -7.81 1.93 23.59
N LEU A 26 -8.08 3.17 23.16
CA LEU A 26 -7.82 3.60 21.80
C LEU A 26 -6.32 3.60 21.47
N GLU A 27 -5.47 4.07 22.39
CA GLU A 27 -4.01 4.00 22.26
C GLU A 27 -3.55 2.56 22.03
N SER A 28 -3.99 1.66 22.92
CA SER A 28 -3.67 0.24 22.85
C SER A 28 -4.10 -0.37 21.51
N ALA A 29 -5.30 -0.04 21.04
CA ALA A 29 -5.82 -0.56 19.78
C ALA A 29 -5.07 -0.02 18.55
N LEU A 30 -4.63 1.24 18.57
CA LEU A 30 -3.82 1.83 17.50
C LEU A 30 -2.42 1.18 17.44
N LEU A 31 -1.79 0.95 18.59
CA LEU A 31 -0.50 0.28 18.68
C LEU A 31 -0.56 -1.18 18.22
N VAL A 32 -1.58 -1.94 18.64
CA VAL A 32 -1.82 -3.32 18.16
C VAL A 32 -2.11 -3.37 16.66
N SER A 33 -2.54 -2.26 16.09
CA SER A 33 -2.81 -2.11 14.65
C SER A 33 -1.62 -1.56 13.86
N ASP A 34 -0.41 -1.59 14.43
CA ASP A 34 0.84 -1.13 13.82
C ASP A 34 0.85 0.35 13.41
N ALA A 35 0.10 1.22 14.10
CA ALA A 35 0.12 2.66 13.82
C ALA A 35 1.48 3.32 14.18
N GLY A 36 2.23 2.74 15.12
CA GLY A 36 3.44 3.32 15.68
C GLY A 36 3.16 4.34 16.78
N VAL A 37 4.16 4.60 17.63
CA VAL A 37 4.01 5.46 18.81
C VAL A 37 3.73 6.91 18.42
N ASP A 38 4.53 7.48 17.51
CA ASP A 38 4.43 8.90 17.14
C ASP A 38 3.06 9.24 16.51
N ALA A 39 2.58 8.39 15.61
CA ALA A 39 1.28 8.60 14.96
C ALA A 39 0.12 8.43 15.96
N THR A 40 0.23 7.44 16.87
CA THR A 40 -0.75 7.22 17.92
C THR A 40 -0.85 8.43 18.85
N GLN A 41 0.28 8.91 19.37
CA GLN A 41 0.31 10.07 20.26
C GLN A 41 -0.26 11.32 19.57
N PHE A 42 0.16 11.58 18.33
CA PHE A 42 -0.37 12.69 17.54
C PHE A 42 -1.89 12.62 17.38
N LEU A 43 -2.43 11.43 17.06
CA LEU A 43 -3.87 11.24 16.89
C LEU A 43 -4.64 11.45 18.20
N LEU A 44 -4.14 10.93 19.33
CA LEU A 44 -4.77 11.08 20.64
C LEU A 44 -4.81 12.54 21.09
N ASP A 45 -3.71 13.26 20.94
CA ASP A 45 -3.65 14.68 21.32
C ASP A 45 -4.58 15.53 20.45
N ALA A 46 -4.57 15.29 19.14
CA ALA A 46 -5.47 15.96 18.20
C ALA A 46 -6.94 15.63 18.49
N LEU A 47 -7.25 14.38 18.85
CA LEU A 47 -8.60 13.94 19.19
C LEU A 47 -9.08 14.57 20.49
N LYS A 48 -8.29 14.53 21.56
CA LYS A 48 -8.62 15.18 22.85
C LYS A 48 -8.91 16.67 22.67
N LYS A 49 -8.08 17.36 21.88
CA LYS A 49 -8.29 18.76 21.52
C LYS A 49 -9.61 18.96 20.77
N LYS A 50 -9.87 18.17 19.72
CA LYS A 50 -11.09 18.28 18.91
C LYS A 50 -12.36 18.00 19.72
N VAL A 51 -12.34 16.99 20.60
CA VAL A 51 -13.44 16.68 21.54
C VAL A 51 -13.75 17.87 22.44
N LYS A 52 -12.71 18.53 22.98
CA LYS A 52 -12.86 19.71 23.83
C LYS A 52 -13.39 20.92 23.05
N ASP A 53 -12.80 21.21 21.90
CA ASP A 53 -13.10 22.40 21.10
C ASP A 53 -14.53 22.32 20.50
N GLU A 54 -14.95 21.14 20.06
CA GLU A 54 -16.27 20.89 19.44
C GLU A 54 -17.32 20.41 20.45
N LYS A 55 -16.95 20.25 21.74
CA LYS A 55 -17.83 19.79 22.82
C LYS A 55 -18.55 18.48 22.48
N LEU A 56 -17.80 17.50 21.98
CA LEU A 56 -18.35 16.19 21.63
C LEU A 56 -18.74 15.45 22.90
N THR A 57 -20.00 15.00 23.00
CA THR A 57 -20.55 14.33 24.19
C THR A 57 -20.83 12.84 23.96
N GLU A 58 -20.98 12.44 22.71
CA GLU A 58 -21.31 11.07 22.34
C GLU A 58 -20.10 10.32 21.76
N ALA A 59 -19.94 9.04 22.12
CA ALA A 59 -18.85 8.21 21.62
C ALA A 59 -18.82 8.12 20.08
N ASP A 60 -19.98 8.15 19.42
CA ASP A 60 -20.05 8.16 17.95
C ASP A 60 -19.44 9.44 17.36
N GLN A 61 -19.61 10.59 18.00
CA GLN A 61 -19.00 11.84 17.55
C GLN A 61 -17.47 11.76 17.65
N VAL A 62 -16.95 11.18 18.74
CA VAL A 62 -15.50 10.94 18.92
C VAL A 62 -14.97 10.01 17.83
N ARG A 63 -15.71 8.95 17.49
CA ARG A 63 -15.36 8.03 16.39
C ARG A 63 -15.30 8.76 15.04
N GLN A 64 -16.27 9.62 14.74
CA GLN A 64 -16.28 10.42 13.52
C GLN A 64 -15.13 11.44 13.49
N ALA A 65 -14.81 12.04 14.63
CA ALA A 65 -13.66 12.91 14.80
C ALA A 65 -12.34 12.18 14.53
N LEU A 66 -12.14 10.99 15.11
CA LEU A 66 -10.98 10.14 14.84
C LEU A 66 -10.85 9.79 13.35
N ARG A 67 -11.96 9.40 12.71
CA ARG A 67 -11.98 9.12 11.26
C ARG A 67 -11.52 10.33 10.45
N THR A 68 -12.00 11.53 10.81
CA THR A 68 -11.64 12.77 10.11
C THR A 68 -10.15 13.05 10.27
N LEU A 69 -9.60 12.94 11.49
CA LEU A 69 -8.18 13.12 11.78
C LEU A 69 -7.30 12.14 11.00
N LEU A 70 -7.69 10.87 10.93
CA LEU A 70 -6.97 9.86 10.12
C LEU A 70 -6.95 10.24 8.64
N ILE A 71 -8.09 10.69 8.09
CA ILE A 71 -8.17 11.12 6.70
C ILE A 71 -7.29 12.35 6.46
N ASP A 72 -7.35 13.34 7.34
CA ASP A 72 -6.60 14.59 7.21
C ASP A 72 -5.09 14.36 7.35
N MET A 73 -4.66 13.38 8.16
CA MET A 73 -3.28 12.94 8.24
C MET A 73 -2.80 12.30 6.92
N LEU A 74 -3.65 11.46 6.30
CA LEU A 74 -3.26 10.70 5.10
C LEU A 74 -3.40 11.50 3.79
N ARG A 75 -4.35 12.42 3.71
CA ARG A 75 -4.69 13.16 2.48
C ARG A 75 -3.49 13.90 1.87
N PRO A 76 -2.61 14.60 2.61
CA PRO A 76 -1.44 15.26 2.06
C PRO A 76 -0.40 14.30 1.46
N LEU A 77 -0.40 13.03 1.90
CA LEU A 77 0.53 12.00 1.43
C LEU A 77 0.03 11.27 0.18
N GLN A 78 -1.27 11.40 -0.13
CA GLN A 78 -1.87 10.79 -1.30
C GLN A 78 -1.31 11.41 -2.58
N LYS A 79 -0.66 10.58 -3.40
CA LYS A 79 -0.18 10.97 -4.74
C LYS A 79 -0.75 10.00 -5.78
N PRO A 80 -1.40 10.48 -6.86
CA PRO A 80 -1.86 9.61 -7.92
C PRO A 80 -0.67 9.04 -8.71
N LEU A 81 -0.81 7.82 -9.22
CA LEU A 81 0.09 7.29 -10.23
C LEU A 81 -0.24 7.95 -11.58
N VAL A 82 0.65 8.83 -12.06
CA VAL A 82 0.46 9.55 -13.32
C VAL A 82 1.06 8.73 -14.47
N LEU A 83 0.20 8.16 -15.30
CA LEU A 83 0.59 7.47 -16.53
C LEU A 83 0.88 8.48 -17.65
N GLY A 84 1.74 8.12 -18.60
CA GLY A 84 2.07 8.96 -19.77
C GLY A 84 3.05 10.12 -19.53
N ARG A 85 3.50 10.36 -18.29
CA ARG A 85 4.56 11.36 -18.01
C ARG A 85 5.89 11.01 -18.67
N HIS A 86 6.17 9.72 -18.79
CA HIS A 86 7.33 9.16 -19.47
C HIS A 86 6.87 8.01 -20.36
N GLN A 87 7.55 7.81 -21.49
CA GLN A 87 7.24 6.74 -22.43
C GLN A 87 8.56 6.09 -22.90
N PRO A 88 8.87 4.85 -22.47
CA PRO A 88 8.10 4.03 -21.52
C PRO A 88 8.15 4.55 -20.08
N LEU A 89 7.11 4.27 -19.28
CA LEU A 89 7.15 4.42 -17.82
C LEU A 89 7.84 3.19 -17.21
N VAL A 90 9.04 3.37 -16.65
CA VAL A 90 9.82 2.28 -16.05
C VAL A 90 9.54 2.20 -14.54
N MET A 91 9.12 1.03 -14.05
CA MET A 91 8.84 0.78 -12.64
C MET A 91 9.71 -0.36 -12.10
N MET A 92 10.58 -0.06 -11.14
CA MET A 92 11.36 -1.06 -10.42
C MET A 92 10.67 -1.43 -9.09
N ILE A 93 10.37 -2.71 -8.90
CA ILE A 93 9.75 -3.22 -7.68
C ILE A 93 10.83 -3.90 -6.82
N ALA A 94 11.18 -3.27 -5.71
CA ALA A 94 12.19 -3.75 -4.77
C ALA A 94 11.58 -4.11 -3.40
N GLY A 95 12.31 -4.88 -2.59
CA GLY A 95 11.88 -5.31 -1.26
C GLY A 95 12.46 -6.67 -0.86
N VAL A 96 12.26 -7.06 0.39
CA VAL A 96 12.80 -8.32 0.94
C VAL A 96 12.06 -9.57 0.42
N ASN A 97 12.63 -10.75 0.64
CA ASN A 97 11.97 -12.01 0.30
C ASN A 97 10.67 -12.19 1.10
N GLY A 98 9.64 -12.78 0.49
CA GLY A 98 8.33 -12.97 1.12
C GLY A 98 7.39 -11.75 1.08
N ALA A 99 7.87 -10.55 0.76
CA ALA A 99 7.05 -9.33 0.70
C ALA A 99 6.01 -9.28 -0.45
N GLY A 100 5.88 -10.34 -1.25
CA GLY A 100 4.88 -10.43 -2.31
C GLY A 100 5.23 -9.71 -3.62
N LYS A 101 6.49 -9.33 -3.86
CA LYS A 101 6.94 -8.56 -5.05
C LYS A 101 6.41 -9.11 -6.38
N THR A 102 6.68 -10.38 -6.70
CA THR A 102 6.29 -11.00 -7.98
C THR A 102 4.77 -11.03 -8.15
N THR A 103 4.04 -11.34 -7.07
CA THR A 103 2.58 -11.30 -7.05
C THR A 103 2.05 -9.89 -7.28
N THR A 104 2.67 -8.87 -6.69
CA THR A 104 2.32 -7.46 -6.90
C THR A 104 2.61 -7.01 -8.32
N ILE A 105 3.73 -7.43 -8.92
CA ILE A 105 4.04 -7.15 -10.33
C ILE A 105 2.94 -7.70 -11.24
N GLY A 106 2.53 -8.97 -11.07
CA GLY A 106 1.47 -9.58 -11.88
C GLY A 106 0.10 -8.88 -11.72
N LYS A 107 -0.25 -8.46 -10.50
CA LYS A 107 -1.46 -7.68 -10.23
C LYS A 107 -1.41 -6.29 -10.85
N LEU A 108 -0.29 -5.59 -10.71
CA LEU A 108 -0.08 -4.27 -11.28
C LEU A 108 -0.13 -4.31 -12.81
N ALA A 109 0.49 -5.33 -13.42
CA ALA A 109 0.47 -5.53 -14.86
C ALA A 109 -0.96 -5.69 -15.39
N LYS A 110 -1.77 -6.53 -14.73
CA LYS A 110 -3.19 -6.69 -15.09
C LYS A 110 -4.00 -5.42 -14.87
N HIS A 111 -3.72 -4.67 -13.80
CA HIS A 111 -4.37 -3.39 -13.54
C HIS A 111 -4.06 -2.36 -14.63
N LEU A 112 -2.80 -2.25 -15.06
CA LEU A 112 -2.38 -1.34 -16.13
C LEU A 112 -2.98 -1.73 -17.49
N GLN A 113 -3.04 -3.03 -17.82
CA GLN A 113 -3.75 -3.51 -19.01
C GLN A 113 -5.24 -3.15 -19.00
N ALA A 114 -5.90 -3.22 -17.83
CA ALA A 114 -7.29 -2.80 -17.68
C ALA A 114 -7.51 -1.28 -17.84
N HIS A 115 -6.42 -0.50 -17.87
CA HIS A 115 -6.37 0.92 -18.17
C HIS A 115 -5.69 1.21 -19.52
N ASP A 116 -5.82 0.28 -20.48
CA ASP A 116 -5.37 0.38 -21.87
C ASP A 116 -3.86 0.64 -22.05
N GLN A 117 -3.05 0.30 -21.04
CA GLN A 117 -1.59 0.40 -21.14
C GLN A 117 -0.98 -0.87 -21.75
N SER A 118 -0.03 -0.69 -22.66
CA SER A 118 0.88 -1.75 -23.07
C SER A 118 1.90 -2.02 -21.97
N VAL A 119 2.07 -3.29 -21.59
CA VAL A 119 2.96 -3.70 -20.49
C VAL A 119 3.98 -4.70 -21.01
N LEU A 120 5.22 -4.56 -20.54
CA LEU A 120 6.32 -5.51 -20.71
C LEU A 120 6.90 -5.80 -19.33
N LEU A 121 7.19 -7.07 -19.04
CA LEU A 121 7.78 -7.49 -17.76
C LEU A 121 9.26 -7.81 -17.93
N ALA A 122 10.05 -7.51 -16.90
CA ALA A 122 11.48 -7.80 -16.84
C ALA A 122 11.79 -8.70 -15.63
N ALA A 123 12.38 -9.87 -15.86
CA ALA A 123 12.73 -10.84 -14.84
C ALA A 123 14.07 -10.49 -14.15
N GLY A 124 14.11 -9.34 -13.49
CA GLY A 124 15.32 -8.80 -12.84
C GLY A 124 15.74 -9.51 -11.54
N ASP A 125 14.91 -10.38 -10.95
CA ASP A 125 15.31 -11.26 -9.82
C ASP A 125 16.08 -12.47 -10.38
N THR A 126 17.34 -12.24 -10.78
CA THR A 126 18.16 -13.29 -11.43
C THR A 126 18.79 -14.27 -10.45
N PHE A 127 18.80 -13.93 -9.15
CA PHE A 127 19.30 -14.81 -8.10
C PHE A 127 18.33 -15.96 -7.79
N ARG A 128 17.01 -15.71 -7.86
CA ARG A 128 15.99 -16.68 -7.49
C ARG A 128 15.32 -17.28 -8.73
N ALA A 129 15.74 -18.48 -9.13
CA ALA A 129 15.15 -19.20 -10.26
C ALA A 129 13.61 -19.27 -10.20
N ALA A 130 13.05 -19.62 -9.04
CA ALA A 130 11.60 -19.69 -8.83
C ALA A 130 10.89 -18.33 -9.00
N ALA A 131 11.56 -17.20 -8.72
CA ALA A 131 10.97 -15.87 -8.92
C ALA A 131 10.83 -15.54 -10.41
N ARG A 132 11.79 -15.95 -11.24
CA ARG A 132 11.72 -15.83 -12.70
C ARG A 132 10.60 -16.68 -13.27
N GLU A 133 10.55 -17.97 -12.91
CA GLU A 133 9.50 -18.89 -13.34
C GLU A 133 8.11 -18.37 -12.95
N GLN A 134 7.95 -17.90 -11.71
CA GLN A 134 6.70 -17.32 -11.25
C GLN A 134 6.32 -16.06 -12.06
N LEU A 135 7.29 -15.20 -12.42
CA LEU A 135 7.02 -14.03 -13.25
C LEU A 135 6.64 -14.42 -14.68
N THR A 136 7.26 -15.45 -15.25
CA THR A 136 6.89 -16.02 -16.56
C THR A 136 5.44 -16.50 -16.55
N ILE A 137 5.02 -17.24 -15.53
CA ILE A 137 3.63 -17.69 -15.37
C ILE A 137 2.65 -16.50 -15.29
N TRP A 138 3.02 -15.43 -14.59
CA TRP A 138 2.22 -14.20 -14.57
C TRP A 138 2.15 -13.51 -15.93
N GLY A 139 3.25 -13.51 -16.68
CA GLY A 139 3.30 -13.01 -18.04
C GLY A 139 2.36 -13.79 -18.96
N GLU A 140 2.46 -15.12 -18.98
CA GLU A 140 1.58 -16.01 -19.74
C GLU A 140 0.11 -15.80 -19.39
N ARG A 141 -0.21 -15.78 -18.09
CA ARG A 141 -1.58 -15.59 -17.59
C ARG A 141 -2.21 -14.26 -18.03
N ASN A 142 -1.40 -13.22 -18.20
CA ASN A 142 -1.84 -11.89 -18.61
C ASN A 142 -1.56 -11.60 -20.09
N ASN A 143 -1.04 -12.57 -20.86
CA ASN A 143 -0.58 -12.39 -22.23
C ASN A 143 0.41 -11.21 -22.38
N ILE A 144 1.41 -11.16 -21.51
CA ILE A 144 2.46 -10.13 -21.48
C ILE A 144 3.82 -10.75 -21.78
N THR A 145 4.59 -10.10 -22.66
CA THR A 145 5.98 -10.48 -22.92
C THR A 145 6.83 -10.30 -21.66
N VAL A 146 7.59 -11.34 -21.30
CA VAL A 146 8.57 -11.32 -20.21
C VAL A 146 9.97 -11.39 -20.79
N ILE A 147 10.78 -10.37 -20.54
CA ILE A 147 12.21 -10.35 -20.85
C ILE A 147 12.96 -11.02 -19.71
N SER A 148 13.72 -12.06 -20.01
CA SER A 148 14.52 -12.82 -19.05
C SER A 148 15.82 -13.29 -19.70
N GLN A 149 16.82 -13.58 -18.86
CA GLN A 149 18.07 -14.23 -19.25
C GLN A 149 18.34 -15.39 -18.28
N GLU A 150 18.86 -16.52 -18.78
CA GLU A 150 19.09 -17.75 -17.97
C GLU A 150 20.20 -17.60 -16.92
N SER A 151 21.24 -16.83 -17.22
CA SER A 151 22.40 -16.57 -16.33
C SER A 151 22.82 -15.09 -16.38
N GLY A 152 21.84 -14.19 -16.40
CA GLY A 152 22.07 -12.76 -16.62
C GLY A 152 22.36 -11.95 -15.37
N ASP A 153 23.18 -10.92 -15.54
CA ASP A 153 23.24 -9.74 -14.68
C ASP A 153 21.85 -9.05 -14.67
N PRO A 154 21.23 -8.76 -13.51
CA PRO A 154 19.99 -7.99 -13.42
C PRO A 154 20.00 -6.69 -14.24
N ALA A 155 21.16 -6.02 -14.33
CA ALA A 155 21.28 -4.79 -15.10
C ALA A 155 21.13 -5.03 -16.61
N ALA A 156 21.64 -6.16 -17.13
CA ALA A 156 21.47 -6.54 -18.53
C ALA A 156 19.99 -6.83 -18.85
N VAL A 157 19.28 -7.56 -17.98
CA VAL A 157 17.84 -7.81 -18.14
C VAL A 157 17.04 -6.50 -18.14
N ALA A 158 17.37 -5.58 -17.24
CA ALA A 158 16.73 -4.27 -17.18
C ALA A 158 17.00 -3.44 -18.43
N TYR A 159 18.24 -3.44 -18.92
CA TYR A 159 18.65 -2.75 -20.15
C TYR A 159 17.85 -3.26 -21.36
N ASP A 160 17.81 -4.59 -21.56
CA ASP A 160 17.09 -5.22 -22.67
C ASP A 160 15.59 -4.92 -22.61
N ALA A 161 15.00 -4.92 -21.41
CA ALA A 161 13.60 -4.62 -21.21
C ALA A 161 13.26 -3.17 -21.59
N VAL A 162 14.07 -2.20 -21.15
CA VAL A 162 13.88 -0.78 -21.50
C VAL A 162 14.10 -0.56 -22.99
N HIS A 163 15.11 -1.19 -23.57
CA HIS A 163 15.39 -1.10 -25.00
C HIS A 163 14.22 -1.67 -25.83
N SER A 164 13.73 -2.86 -25.48
CA SER A 164 12.58 -3.50 -26.13
C SER A 164 11.30 -2.66 -25.98
N ALA A 165 11.07 -2.07 -24.81
CA ALA A 165 9.91 -1.22 -24.58
C ALA A 165 9.96 0.12 -25.33
N THR A 166 11.15 0.64 -25.63
CA THR A 166 11.34 1.88 -26.39
C THR A 166 11.21 1.65 -27.91
N ALA A 167 11.54 0.46 -28.38
CA ALA A 167 11.43 0.08 -29.79
C ALA A 167 10.00 -0.27 -30.25
N ARG A 168 9.04 -0.34 -29.32
CA ARG A 168 7.61 -0.60 -29.58
C ARG A 168 6.81 0.70 -29.57
#